data_AF-A0A531KI49-F1
#
_entry.id   AF-A0A531KI49-F1
#
_cell.length_a   1.000
_cell.length_b   1.000
_cell.length_c   1.000
_cell.angle_alpha   90.00
_cell.angle_beta   90.00
_cell.angle_gamma   90.00
#
_symmetry.space_group_name_H-M   'P 1'
#
loop_
_entity.id
_entity.type
_entity.pdbx_description
1 polymer ?
#
loop_
_entity_poly.entity_id
_entity_poly.type
_entity_poly.pdbx_seq_one_letter_code
_entity_poly.pdbx_strand_id
1 'polypeptide(L)'
;IFGGLDFNNYFLPLSSAVNATSLAEAKRQGAVFAYGSFITVALNFIILAFIIFLMIKAVNNLRRRLEREKPAAPAAAPPADVALLTEIRDLLARK
;
A
#
# COMPACT_ATOMS: atom_id res chain seq x y z
N ILE A 1 27.60 -6.98 -7.32
CA ILE A 1 27.30 -6.21 -8.56
C ILE A 1 26.61 -4.87 -8.26
N PHE A 2 25.93 -4.70 -7.12
CA PHE A 2 25.54 -3.37 -6.61
C PHE A 2 26.14 -3.17 -5.22
N GLY A 3 27.36 -2.64 -5.16
CA GLY A 3 28.01 -2.27 -3.91
C GLY A 3 28.71 -0.94 -4.13
N GLY A 4 28.26 0.11 -3.44
CA GLY A 4 29.00 1.36 -3.32
C GLY A 4 28.34 2.66 -3.78
N LEU A 5 27.01 2.73 -3.95
CA LEU A 5 26.33 4.02 -4.10
C LEU A 5 26.02 4.62 -2.72
N ASP A 6 27.03 5.16 -2.05
CA ASP A 6 26.85 5.90 -0.80
C ASP A 6 26.46 7.35 -1.08
N PHE A 7 25.19 7.55 -1.41
CA PHE A 7 24.65 8.89 -1.68
C PHE A 7 24.69 9.80 -0.45
N ASN A 8 24.84 9.27 0.77
CA ASN A 8 24.85 10.10 1.97
C ASN A 8 26.03 11.07 2.00
N ASN A 9 27.13 10.80 1.31
CA ASN A 9 28.31 11.68 1.29
C ASN A 9 28.24 12.77 0.20
N TYR A 10 27.13 12.87 -0.54
CA TYR A 10 26.92 13.98 -1.45
C TYR A 10 26.34 15.19 -0.72
N PHE A 11 27.16 16.23 -0.62
CA PHE A 11 26.77 17.49 0.00
C PHE A 11 27.42 18.68 -0.67
N LEU A 12 26.72 19.82 -0.63
CA LEU A 12 27.24 21.10 -1.08
C LEU A 12 27.64 21.94 0.15
N PRO A 13 28.94 22.25 0.36
CA PRO A 13 29.36 23.16 1.41
C PRO A 13 28.86 24.58 1.08
N LEU A 14 28.20 25.23 2.03
CA LEU A 14 27.67 26.60 1.86
C LEU A 14 28.61 27.67 2.41
N SER A 15 29.81 27.28 2.86
CA SER A 15 30.84 28.15 3.41
C SER A 15 32.22 27.71 2.93
N SER A 16 33.09 28.67 2.64
CA SER A 16 34.50 28.44 2.26
C SER A 16 35.36 27.85 3.39
N ALA A 17 34.84 27.80 4.62
CA ALA A 17 35.48 27.18 5.78
C ALA A 17 35.31 25.65 5.84
N VAL A 18 34.48 25.05 4.97
CA VAL A 18 34.20 23.62 4.96
C VAL A 18 35.11 22.93 3.93
N ASN A 19 36.12 22.23 4.41
CA ASN A 19 37.13 21.53 3.60
C ASN A 19 37.16 20.01 3.86
N ALA A 20 36.17 19.46 4.56
CA ALA A 20 36.09 18.03 4.83
C ALA A 20 35.55 17.22 3.65
N THR A 21 36.05 15.99 3.51
CA THR A 21 35.63 15.00 2.49
C THR A 21 34.47 14.11 2.96
N SER A 22 34.09 14.18 4.24
CA SER A 22 32.99 13.40 4.82
C SER A 22 31.85 14.29 5.30
N LEU A 23 30.60 13.85 5.14
CA LEU A 23 29.43 14.66 5.51
C LEU A 23 29.36 14.95 7.02
N ALA A 24 29.86 14.02 7.83
CA ALA A 24 29.90 14.15 9.30
C ALA A 24 30.86 15.24 9.77
N GLU A 25 32.03 15.37 9.13
CA GLU A 25 33.00 16.43 9.45
C GLU A 25 32.59 17.75 8.83
N ALA A 26 32.04 17.74 7.61
CA ALA A 26 31.56 18.94 6.94
C ALA A 26 30.43 19.62 7.74
N LYS A 27 29.48 18.84 8.29
CA LYS A 27 28.44 19.35 9.21
C LYS A 27 29.00 19.98 10.50
N ARG A 28 30.17 19.55 10.97
CA ARG A 28 30.82 20.13 12.16
C ARG A 28 31.57 21.42 11.84
N GLN A 29 32.06 21.57 10.62
CA GLN A 29 32.82 22.74 10.17
C GLN A 29 31.92 23.90 9.71
N GLY A 30 30.66 23.64 9.35
CA GLY A 30 29.72 24.69 8.98
C GLY A 30 28.40 24.19 8.42
N ALA A 31 27.61 25.12 7.88
CA ALA A 31 26.36 24.81 7.21
C ALA A 31 26.62 24.06 5.90
N VAL A 32 26.00 22.89 5.77
CA VAL A 32 26.19 21.97 4.64
C VAL A 32 24.84 21.51 4.13
N PHE A 33 24.62 21.63 2.82
CA PHE A 33 23.41 21.15 2.18
C PHE A 33 23.58 19.68 1.77
N ALA A 34 23.11 18.78 2.64
CA ALA A 34 23.22 17.32 2.52
C ALA A 34 22.15 16.72 1.58
N TYR A 35 22.15 17.10 0.30
CA TYR A 35 21.15 16.64 -0.68
C TYR A 35 21.19 15.12 -0.90
N GLY A 36 22.37 14.52 -0.76
CA GLY A 36 22.56 13.09 -0.87
C GLY A 36 21.80 12.28 0.16
N SER A 37 21.81 12.74 1.43
CA SER A 37 21.03 12.13 2.50
C SER A 37 19.53 12.28 2.29
N PHE A 38 19.09 13.43 1.78
CA PHE A 38 17.69 13.65 1.42
C PHE A 38 17.22 12.67 0.33
N ILE A 39 18.02 12.46 -0.72
CA ILE A 39 17.71 11.49 -1.78
C ILE A 39 17.62 10.07 -1.22
N THR A 40 18.53 9.68 -0.33
CA THR A 40 18.48 8.36 0.34
C THR A 40 17.17 8.17 1.10
N VAL A 41 16.76 9.16 1.89
CA VAL A 41 15.50 9.10 2.66
C VAL A 41 14.29 9.09 1.72
N ALA A 42 14.28 9.92 0.68
CA ALA A 42 13.20 9.96 -0.30
C ALA A 42 13.06 8.64 -1.05
N LEU A 43 14.17 8.02 -1.48
CA LEU A 43 14.17 6.71 -2.11
C LEU A 43 13.64 5.62 -1.16
N ASN A 44 14.10 5.61 0.09
CA ASN A 44 13.60 4.67 1.09
C ASN A 44 12.09 4.82 1.30
N PHE A 45 11.59 6.05 1.37
CA PHE A 45 10.16 6.32 1.51
C PHE A 45 9.37 5.82 0.30
N ILE A 46 9.82 6.09 -0.93
CA ILE A 46 9.18 5.63 -2.16
C ILE A 46 9.16 4.10 -2.23
N ILE A 47 10.28 3.44 -1.94
CA ILE A 47 10.39 1.98 -1.95
C ILE A 47 9.45 1.37 -0.90
N LEU A 48 9.45 1.89 0.32
CA LEU A 48 8.58 1.41 1.39
C LEU A 48 7.10 1.61 1.03
N ALA A 49 6.72 2.79 0.54
CA ALA A 49 5.37 3.07 0.08
C ALA A 49 4.94 2.14 -1.05
N PHE A 50 5.82 1.86 -2.01
CA PHE A 50 5.56 0.95 -3.11
C PHE A 50 5.37 -0.50 -2.63
N ILE A 51 6.20 -0.99 -1.70
CA ILE A 51 6.07 -2.33 -1.11
C ILE A 51 4.73 -2.46 -0.37
N ILE A 52 4.40 -1.48 0.49
CA ILE A 52 3.14 -1.49 1.24
C ILE A 52 1.94 -1.42 0.29
N PHE A 53 2.01 -0.60 -0.77
CA PHE A 53 0.97 -0.52 -1.79
C PHE A 53 0.75 -1.87 -2.49
N LEU A 54 1.83 -2.54 -2.91
CA LEU A 54 1.73 -3.85 -3.53
C LEU A 54 1.15 -4.89 -2.57
N MET A 55 1.57 -4.87 -1.30
CA MET A 55 1.05 -5.79 -0.28
C MET A 55 -0.45 -5.59 -0.05
N ILE A 56 -0.91 -4.34 0.10
CA ILE A 56 -2.34 -4.03 0.26
C ILE A 56 -3.13 -4.44 -1.00
N LYS A 57 -2.59 -4.16 -2.19
CA LYS A 57 -3.20 -4.57 -3.47
C LYS A 57 -3.33 -6.10 -3.56
N ALA A 58 -2.30 -6.84 -3.16
CA ALA A 58 -2.32 -8.30 -3.15
C ALA A 58 -3.36 -8.85 -2.17
N VAL A 59 -3.40 -8.33 -0.94
CA VAL A 59 -4.39 -8.73 0.08
C VAL A 59 -5.81 -8.42 -0.37
N ASN A 60 -6.07 -7.22 -0.89
CA ASN A 60 -7.39 -6.85 -1.41
C ASN A 60 -7.80 -7.71 -2.61
N ASN A 61 -6.88 -8.05 -3.49
CA ASN A 61 -7.16 -8.95 -4.61
C ASN A 61 -7.48 -10.37 -4.13
N LEU A 62 -6.71 -10.90 -3.17
CA LEU A 62 -6.97 -12.23 -2.61
C LEU A 62 -8.33 -12.30 -1.91
N ARG A 63 -8.65 -11.30 -1.07
CA ARG A 63 -9.98 -11.19 -0.42
C ARG A 63 -11.12 -11.20 -1.44
N ARG A 64 -11.01 -10.41 -2.51
CA ARG A 64 -12.00 -10.38 -3.59
C ARG A 64 -12.16 -11.71 -4.32
N ARG A 65 -11.08 -12.50 -4.47
CA ARG A 65 -11.15 -13.83 -5.09
C ARG A 65 -11.84 -14.83 -4.15
N LEU A 66 -11.50 -14.81 -2.87
CA LEU A 66 -12.13 -15.66 -1.85
C LEU A 66 -13.62 -15.36 -1.66
N GLU A 67 -14.03 -14.09 -1.72
CA GLU A 67 -15.46 -13.72 -1.67
C GLU A 67 -16.23 -14.16 -2.92
N ARG A 68 -15.57 -14.21 -4.08
CA ARG A 68 -16.19 -14.64 -5.34
C ARG A 68 -16.30 -16.17 -5.45
N GLU A 69 -15.45 -16.90 -4.74
CA GLU A 69 -15.48 -18.38 -4.65
C GLU A 69 -16.37 -18.90 -3.53
N LYS A 70 -16.86 -18.04 -2.63
CA LYS A 70 -17.96 -18.44 -1.75
C LYS A 70 -19.17 -18.76 -2.64
N PRO A 71 -19.69 -20.00 -2.61
CA PRO A 71 -20.98 -20.27 -3.23
C PRO A 71 -21.96 -19.26 -2.67
N ALA A 72 -22.75 -18.62 -3.54
CA ALA A 72 -23.90 -17.86 -3.08
C ALA A 72 -24.63 -18.76 -2.07
N ALA A 73 -24.69 -18.33 -0.81
CA ALA A 73 -25.44 -19.08 0.19
C ALA A 73 -26.81 -19.33 -0.43
N PRO A 74 -27.30 -20.58 -0.46
CA PRO A 74 -28.58 -20.89 -1.07
C PRO A 74 -29.57 -19.87 -0.55
N ALA A 75 -30.23 -19.15 -1.48
CA ALA A 75 -31.12 -18.07 -1.14
C ALA A 75 -31.99 -18.54 0.02
N ALA A 76 -31.96 -17.79 1.13
CA ALA A 76 -32.72 -18.13 2.32
C ALA A 76 -34.14 -18.48 1.86
N ALA A 77 -34.64 -19.65 2.29
CA ALA A 77 -35.96 -20.09 1.89
C ALA A 77 -36.94 -18.93 2.10
N PRO A 78 -37.80 -18.62 1.12
CA PRO A 78 -38.72 -17.51 1.25
C PRO A 78 -39.49 -17.65 2.58
N PRO A 79 -39.78 -16.53 3.26
CA PRO A 79 -40.53 -16.56 4.52
C PRO A 79 -41.79 -17.42 4.37
N ALA A 80 -42.17 -18.15 5.42
CA ALA A 80 -43.30 -19.08 5.39
C ALA A 80 -44.58 -18.42 4.83
N ASP A 81 -44.78 -17.14 5.15
CA ASP A 81 -45.90 -16.34 4.64
C ASP A 81 -45.87 -16.18 3.11
N VAL A 82 -44.70 -15.95 2.51
CA VAL A 82 -44.54 -15.82 1.06
C VAL A 82 -44.76 -17.17 0.37
N ALA A 83 -44.33 -18.27 0.98
CA ALA A 83 -44.62 -19.62 0.49
C ALA A 83 -46.13 -19.93 0.53
N LEU A 84 -46.79 -19.66 1.65
CA LEU A 84 -48.24 -19.84 1.80
C LEU A 84 -49.04 -18.97 0.82
N LEU A 85 -48.65 -17.72 0.61
CA LEU A 85 -49.28 -16.84 -0.38
C LEU A 85 -49.12 -17.36 -1.81
N THR A 86 -47.98 -17.99 -2.11
CA THR A 86 -47.74 -18.62 -3.43
C THR A 86 -48.64 -19.84 -3.63
N GLU A 87 -48.77 -20.69 -2.60
CA GLU A 87 -49.68 -21.84 -2.63
C GLU A 87 -51.14 -21.42 -2.78
N ILE A 88 -51.58 -20.40 -2.03
CA ILE A 88 -52.94 -19.85 -2.12
C ILE A 88 -53.23 -19.31 -3.53
N ARG A 89 -52.28 -18.59 -4.15
CA ARG A 89 -52.42 -18.10 -5.53
C ARG A 89 -52.63 -19.25 -6.50
N ASP A 90 -51.83 -20.31 -6.38
CA ASP A 90 -51.90 -21.44 -7.28
C ASP A 90 -53.18 -22.27 -7.08
N LEU A 91 -53.71 -22.34 -5.85
CA LEU A 91 -55.02 -22.94 -5.56
C LEU A 91 -56.17 -22.11 -6.14
N LEU A 92 -56.08 -20.78 -6.12
CA LEU A 92 -57.06 -19.89 -6.73
C LEU A 92 -57.01 -19.94 -8.26
N ALA A 93 -55.83 -20.04 -8.87
CA ALA A 93 -55.67 -20.17 -10.31
C ALA A 93 -56.21 -21.50 -10.86
N ARG A 94 -56.35 -22.51 -10.01
CA ARG A 94 -56.93 -23.83 -10.35
C ARG A 94 -58.45 -23.91 -10.14
N LYS A 95 -59.08 -22.82 -9.71
CA LYS A 95 -60.52 -22.71 -9.46
C LYS A 95 -61.19 -21.87 -10.54
#